data_AF-A0A8J7N4K6-F1
#
_entry.id   AF-A0A8J7N4K6-F1
#
_cell.length_a   1.000
_cell.length_b   1.000
_cell.length_c   1.000
_cell.angle_alpha   90.00
_cell.angle_beta   90.00
_cell.angle_gamma   90.00
#
_symmetry.space_group_name_H-M   'P 1'
#
loop_
_entity.id
_entity.type
_entity.pdbx_description
1 polymer ?
#
loop_
_entity_poly.entity_id
_entity_poly.type
_entity_poly.pdbx_seq_one_letter_code
_entity_poly.pdbx_strand_id
1 'polypeptide(L)'
;MIAALLKARFDRPGAPLGVAPIAIQGYVAVAGWSQDAAGGRAFLRRDEHVWFVEICAGESLMQPATFVALGLTRAEAEQLAAAVTDAEASAGVDLVARLNGFEGTVVVGRDAPPDHGAGHGTGHSN
;
A
#
# COMPACT_ATOMS: atom_id res chain seq x y z
N MET A 1 -13.14 -2.55 1.18
CA MET A 1 -12.45 -3.35 0.13
C MET A 1 -11.06 -2.76 -0.11
N ILE A 2 -10.00 -3.43 0.34
CA ILE A 2 -8.60 -2.95 0.18
C ILE A 2 -8.19 -2.97 -1.30
N ALA A 3 -8.54 -4.04 -2.04
CA ALA A 3 -8.24 -4.15 -3.47
C ALA A 3 -8.85 -3.02 -4.30
N ALA A 4 -10.11 -2.65 -4.04
CA ALA A 4 -10.78 -1.56 -4.75
C ALA A 4 -10.12 -0.21 -4.45
N LEU A 5 -9.66 0.01 -3.22
CA LEU A 5 -8.95 1.22 -2.84
C LEU A 5 -7.61 1.35 -3.57
N LEU A 6 -6.82 0.27 -3.63
CA LEU A 6 -5.56 0.24 -4.37
C LEU A 6 -5.77 0.48 -5.86
N LYS A 7 -6.76 -0.19 -6.46
CA LYS A 7 -7.12 0.04 -7.86
C LYS A 7 -7.55 1.49 -8.10
N ALA A 8 -8.44 2.03 -7.28
CA ALA A 8 -8.87 3.43 -7.42
C ALA A 8 -7.71 4.45 -7.32
N ARG A 9 -6.61 4.10 -6.65
CA ARG A 9 -5.45 4.99 -6.47
C ARG A 9 -4.33 4.80 -7.49
N PHE A 10 -4.10 3.57 -7.96
CA PHE A 10 -2.92 3.23 -8.77
C PHE A 10 -3.24 2.50 -10.09
N ASP A 11 -4.49 2.11 -10.34
CA ASP A 11 -4.88 1.46 -11.58
C ASP A 11 -4.73 2.41 -12.78
N ARG A 12 -4.31 1.86 -13.92
CA ARG A 12 -4.11 2.61 -15.16
C ARG A 12 -4.78 1.88 -16.32
N PRO A 13 -5.39 2.60 -17.29
CA PRO A 13 -6.17 2.00 -18.37
C PRO A 13 -5.34 1.10 -19.32
N GLY A 14 -4.01 1.27 -19.37
CA GLY A 14 -3.12 0.41 -20.17
C GLY A 14 -2.43 -0.70 -19.38
N ALA A 15 -2.56 -0.70 -18.05
CA ALA A 15 -1.80 -1.56 -17.15
C ALA A 15 -2.64 -1.86 -15.89
N PRO A 16 -3.54 -2.85 -15.93
CA PRO A 16 -4.44 -3.13 -14.82
C PRO A 16 -3.64 -3.56 -13.59
N LEU A 17 -4.04 -3.04 -12.42
CA LEU A 17 -3.37 -3.36 -11.16
C LEU A 17 -3.88 -4.72 -10.63
N GLY A 18 -3.01 -5.72 -10.60
CA GLY A 18 -3.22 -6.95 -9.86
C GLY A 18 -3.04 -6.69 -8.37
N VAL A 19 -4.02 -7.05 -7.54
CA VAL A 19 -3.93 -6.91 -6.08
C VAL A 19 -4.18 -8.27 -5.43
N ALA A 20 -3.09 -8.93 -5.07
CA ALA A 20 -3.05 -10.17 -4.30
C ALA A 20 -1.58 -10.48 -3.94
N PRO A 21 -1.32 -11.17 -2.82
CA PRO A 21 -2.26 -11.50 -1.75
C PRO A 21 -2.54 -10.30 -0.83
N ILE A 22 -3.57 -10.39 0.03
CA ILE A 22 -3.88 -9.36 1.03
C ILE A 22 -3.91 -10.03 2.41
N ALA A 23 -3.01 -9.61 3.31
CA ALA A 23 -2.98 -10.01 4.70
C ALA A 23 -3.49 -8.86 5.57
N ILE A 24 -4.44 -9.13 6.47
CA ILE A 24 -5.04 -8.12 7.35
C ILE A 24 -4.80 -8.55 8.79
N GLN A 25 -4.24 -7.65 9.61
CA GLN A 25 -4.07 -7.85 11.05
C GLN A 25 -4.63 -6.65 11.81
N GLY A 26 -5.82 -6.82 12.40
CA GLY A 26 -6.47 -5.77 13.20
C GLY A 26 -6.74 -4.49 12.40
N TYR A 27 -5.94 -3.44 12.65
CA TYR A 27 -6.04 -2.13 12.00
C TYR A 27 -4.97 -1.90 10.94
N VAL A 28 -4.15 -2.90 10.60
CA VAL A 28 -3.13 -2.82 9.56
C VAL A 28 -3.33 -3.93 8.53
N ALA A 29 -2.86 -3.71 7.32
CA ALA A 29 -2.91 -4.70 6.26
C ALA A 29 -1.72 -4.52 5.32
N VAL A 30 -1.31 -5.60 4.68
CA VAL A 30 -0.32 -5.57 3.60
C VAL A 30 -0.93 -6.25 2.38
N ALA A 31 -0.87 -5.57 1.25
CA ALA A 31 -1.37 -6.06 -0.02
C ALA A 31 -0.23 -6.11 -1.04
N GLY A 32 0.03 -7.29 -1.58
CA GLY A 32 0.84 -7.45 -2.78
C GLY A 32 0.12 -6.82 -3.97
N TRP A 33 0.83 -6.02 -4.73
CA TRP A 33 0.34 -5.46 -5.98
C TRP A 33 1.34 -5.73 -7.11
N SER A 34 0.83 -5.92 -8.31
CA SER A 34 1.63 -6.06 -9.52
C SER A 34 0.98 -5.34 -10.70
N GLN A 35 1.79 -4.71 -11.52
CA GLN A 35 1.39 -4.00 -12.73
C GLN A 35 2.50 -4.22 -13.77
N ASP A 36 2.17 -4.90 -14.87
CA ASP A 36 3.14 -5.37 -15.86
C ASP A 36 4.29 -6.19 -15.21
N ALA A 37 5.54 -5.73 -15.37
CA ALA A 37 6.73 -6.31 -14.79
C ALA A 37 7.05 -5.78 -13.38
N ALA A 38 6.38 -4.71 -12.94
CA ALA A 38 6.57 -4.13 -11.61
C ALA A 38 5.64 -4.80 -10.59
N GLY A 39 6.10 -4.93 -9.35
CA GLY A 39 5.24 -5.36 -8.26
C GLY A 39 5.90 -5.11 -6.91
N GLY A 40 5.09 -4.85 -5.90
CA GLY A 40 5.57 -4.53 -4.56
C GLY A 40 4.47 -4.72 -3.54
N ARG A 41 4.75 -4.34 -2.30
CA ARG A 41 3.82 -4.50 -1.19
C ARG A 41 3.36 -3.13 -0.74
N ALA A 42 2.06 -2.95 -0.64
CA ALA A 42 1.44 -1.77 -0.07
C ALA A 42 1.09 -2.08 1.39
N PHE A 43 1.62 -1.30 2.32
CA PHE A 43 1.15 -1.29 3.70
C PHE A 43 0.00 -0.29 3.81
N LEU A 44 -1.10 -0.79 4.35
CA LEU A 44 -2.32 -0.05 4.59
C LEU A 44 -2.61 -0.02 6.07
N ARG A 45 -3.21 1.08 6.52
CA ARG A 45 -3.66 1.25 7.89
C ARG A 45 -5.12 1.69 7.87
N ARG A 46 -5.86 1.25 8.88
CA ARG A 46 -7.25 1.62 9.11
C ARG A 46 -7.31 2.68 10.20
N ASP A 47 -7.85 3.84 9.85
CA ASP A 47 -8.13 4.95 10.77
C ASP A 47 -9.62 5.27 10.72
N GLU A 48 -10.28 5.35 11.87
CA GLU A 48 -11.71 5.68 11.99
C GLU A 48 -12.63 4.97 10.97
N HIS A 49 -12.34 3.71 10.65
CA HIS A 49 -13.02 2.82 9.67
C HIS A 49 -12.62 2.98 8.19
N VAL A 50 -11.74 3.91 7.85
CA VAL A 50 -11.22 4.12 6.50
C VAL A 50 -9.83 3.50 6.37
N TRP A 51 -9.63 2.70 5.33
CA TRP A 51 -8.31 2.21 4.97
C TRP A 51 -7.58 3.26 4.14
N PHE A 52 -6.28 3.44 4.37
CA PHE A 52 -5.42 4.26 3.54
C PHE A 52 -4.09 3.56 3.32
N VAL A 53 -3.46 3.84 2.17
CA VAL A 53 -2.12 3.34 1.86
C VAL A 53 -1.14 4.30 2.49
N GLU A 54 -0.24 3.80 3.32
CA GLU A 54 0.74 4.65 3.99
C GLU A 54 2.10 4.55 3.31
N ILE A 55 2.51 3.35 2.90
CA ILE A 55 3.79 3.14 2.23
C ILE A 55 3.70 1.97 1.26
N CYS A 56 4.34 2.10 0.10
CA CYS A 56 4.55 1.03 -0.87
C CYS A 56 6.04 0.72 -0.95
N ALA A 57 6.44 -0.51 -0.67
CA ALA A 57 7.83 -0.94 -0.72
C ALA A 57 7.94 -2.41 -1.13
N GLY A 58 9.12 -2.85 -1.56
CA GLY A 58 9.34 -4.24 -1.97
C GLY A 58 9.68 -5.14 -0.78
N GLU A 59 10.79 -5.86 -0.88
CA GLU A 59 11.25 -6.77 0.18
C GLU A 59 11.52 -6.04 1.51
N SER A 60 11.99 -4.80 1.47
CA SER A 60 12.30 -4.02 2.69
C SER A 60 11.08 -3.79 3.60
N LEU A 61 9.86 -3.88 3.06
CA LEU A 61 8.64 -3.77 3.87
C LEU A 61 8.43 -4.99 4.79
N MET A 62 8.92 -6.16 4.38
CA MET A 62 8.75 -7.40 5.13
C MET A 62 9.61 -7.46 6.40
N GLN A 63 10.50 -6.48 6.61
CA GLN A 63 11.29 -6.42 7.82
C GLN A 63 10.42 -5.95 9.01
N PRO A 64 10.41 -6.70 10.13
CA PRO A 64 9.69 -6.30 11.34
C PRO A 64 10.08 -4.89 11.83
N ALA A 65 11.35 -4.52 11.63
CA ALA A 65 11.87 -3.19 11.96
C ALA A 65 11.13 -2.07 11.20
N THR A 66 10.74 -2.31 9.95
CA THR A 66 9.97 -1.35 9.14
C THR A 66 8.59 -1.15 9.75
N PHE A 67 7.86 -2.22 10.11
CA PHE A 67 6.58 -2.11 10.79
C PHE A 67 6.67 -1.41 12.15
N VAL A 68 7.74 -1.69 12.92
CA VAL A 68 7.98 -0.98 14.19
C VAL A 68 8.23 0.51 13.95
N ALA A 69 8.97 0.88 12.91
CA ALA A 69 9.17 2.27 12.53
C ALA A 69 7.87 2.97 12.09
N LEU A 70 6.90 2.21 11.56
CA LEU A 70 5.55 2.70 11.24
C LEU A 70 4.66 2.84 12.50
N GLY A 71 5.14 2.42 13.67
CA GLY A 71 4.45 2.58 14.96
C GLY A 71 3.75 1.32 15.46
N LEU A 72 4.01 0.15 14.87
CA LEU A 72 3.54 -1.13 15.41
C LEU A 72 4.43 -1.56 16.58
N THR A 73 3.86 -2.31 17.52
CA THR A 73 4.68 -3.05 18.48
C THR A 73 5.44 -4.18 17.79
N ARG A 74 6.52 -4.67 18.41
CA ARG A 74 7.29 -5.81 17.88
C ARG A 74 6.40 -7.04 17.64
N ALA A 75 5.51 -7.34 18.58
CA ALA A 75 4.60 -8.47 18.45
C ALA A 75 3.64 -8.30 17.27
N GLU A 76 3.06 -7.12 17.07
CA GLU A 76 2.20 -6.85 15.91
C GLU A 76 2.98 -6.91 14.59
N ALA A 77 4.22 -6.40 14.56
CA ALA A 77 5.10 -6.48 13.41
C ALA A 77 5.42 -7.92 13.01
N GLU A 78 5.74 -8.79 14.00
CA GLU A 78 5.99 -10.21 13.77
C GLU A 78 4.75 -10.95 13.29
N GLN A 79 3.58 -10.68 13.90
CA GLN A 79 2.30 -11.26 13.50
C GLN A 79 1.88 -10.84 12.09
N LEU A 80 2.15 -9.59 11.71
CA LEU A 80 1.88 -9.10 10.36
C LEU A 80 2.83 -9.73 9.35
N ALA A 81 4.14 -9.76 9.62
CA ALA A 81 5.12 -10.38 8.73
C ALA A 81 4.80 -11.87 8.49
N ALA A 82 4.43 -12.60 9.56
CA ALA A 82 4.00 -14.00 9.46
C ALA A 82 2.74 -14.15 8.59
N ALA A 83 1.72 -13.32 8.81
CA ALA A 83 0.48 -13.36 8.01
C ALA A 83 0.71 -13.03 6.53
N VAL A 84 1.61 -12.09 6.22
CA VAL A 84 1.98 -11.79 4.83
C VAL A 84 2.71 -12.96 4.21
N THR A 85 3.65 -13.57 4.94
CA THR A 85 4.42 -14.72 4.46
C THR A 85 3.51 -15.91 4.14
N ASP A 86 2.53 -16.19 4.99
CA ASP A 86 1.53 -17.25 4.78
C ASP A 86 0.63 -16.96 3.55
N ALA A 87 0.17 -15.71 3.42
CA ALA A 87 -0.65 -15.28 2.29
C ALA A 87 0.15 -15.32 0.97
N GLU A 88 1.43 -14.97 1.00
CA GLU A 88 2.38 -15.05 -0.11
C GLU A 88 2.71 -16.49 -0.50
N ALA A 89 2.91 -17.38 0.49
CA ALA A 89 3.10 -18.80 0.26
C ALA A 89 1.91 -19.42 -0.48
N SER A 90 0.68 -18.99 -0.14
CA SER A 90 -0.54 -19.41 -0.83
C SER A 90 -0.68 -18.85 -2.25
N ALA A 91 -0.04 -17.71 -2.54
CA ALA A 91 -0.12 -17.06 -3.85
C ALA A 91 0.92 -17.58 -4.86
N GLY A 92 2.01 -18.17 -4.38
CA GLY A 92 3.04 -18.84 -5.19
C GLY A 92 4.32 -18.03 -5.39
N VAL A 93 5.43 -18.75 -5.55
CA VAL A 93 6.80 -18.19 -5.56
C VAL A 93 7.07 -17.17 -6.68
N ASP A 94 6.42 -17.35 -7.85
CA ASP A 94 6.57 -16.46 -9.00
C ASP A 94 6.06 -15.04 -8.70
N LEU A 95 4.93 -14.96 -7.98
CA LEU A 95 4.38 -13.67 -7.55
C LEU A 95 5.28 -13.04 -6.51
N VAL A 96 5.71 -13.81 -5.51
CA VAL A 96 6.61 -13.32 -4.44
C VAL A 96 7.91 -12.75 -5.01
N ALA A 97 8.51 -13.43 -6.00
CA ALA A 97 9.69 -12.93 -6.70
C ALA A 97 9.44 -11.58 -7.37
N ARG A 98 8.27 -11.41 -8.01
CA ARG A 98 7.87 -10.13 -8.60
C ARG A 98 7.69 -9.02 -7.55
N LEU A 99 7.07 -9.33 -6.41
CA LEU A 99 6.88 -8.39 -5.31
C LEU A 99 8.21 -7.96 -4.66
N ASN A 100 9.20 -8.86 -4.62
CA ASN A 100 10.55 -8.57 -4.14
C ASN A 100 11.35 -7.69 -5.11
N GLY A 101 11.02 -7.70 -6.40
CA GLY A 101 11.74 -6.95 -7.43
C GLY A 101 11.62 -5.42 -7.32
N PHE A 102 10.75 -4.89 -6.44
CA PHE A 102 10.65 -3.46 -6.22
C PHE A 102 11.70 -2.98 -5.21
N GLU A 103 12.82 -2.47 -5.72
CA GLU A 103 13.89 -1.86 -4.92
C GLU A 103 13.50 -0.47 -4.35
N GLY A 104 12.31 0.05 -4.68
CA GLY A 104 11.83 1.35 -4.24
C GLY A 104 11.12 1.33 -2.90
N THR A 105 11.06 2.51 -2.27
CA THR A 105 10.13 2.80 -1.17
C THR A 105 9.41 4.11 -1.49
N VAL A 106 8.09 4.06 -1.52
CA VAL A 106 7.22 5.21 -1.81
C VAL A 106 6.33 5.43 -0.60
N VAL A 107 6.60 6.49 0.15
CA VAL A 107 5.70 6.95 1.22
C VAL A 107 4.52 7.65 0.55
N VAL A 108 3.33 7.11 0.75
CA VAL A 108 2.09 7.71 0.25
C VAL A 108 1.51 8.65 1.31
N GLY A 109 1.52 8.23 2.58
CA GLY A 109 0.99 9.02 3.69
C GLY A 109 -0.51 9.34 3.56
N ARG A 110 -1.05 10.07 4.53
CA ARG A 110 -2.45 10.55 4.54
C ARG A 110 -2.66 11.80 3.65
N ASP A 111 -1.61 12.30 2.98
CA ASP A 111 -1.62 13.51 2.16
C ASP A 111 -1.57 13.09 0.66
N ALA A 112 -2.49 13.46 -0.24
CA ALA A 112 -3.28 14.67 -0.29
C ALA A 112 -4.75 14.41 -0.72
N PRO A 113 -5.71 15.22 -0.24
CA PRO A 113 -6.90 15.52 -1.04
C PRO A 113 -6.45 16.15 -2.38
N PRO A 114 -7.14 15.94 -3.51
CA PRO A 114 -7.01 16.89 -4.60
C PRO A 114 -7.44 18.25 -4.03
N ASP A 115 -6.58 19.26 -4.17
CA ASP A 115 -7.03 20.63 -4.22
C ASP A 115 -8.09 20.71 -5.32
N HIS A 116 -9.38 20.56 -4.95
CA HIS A 116 -10.47 21.03 -5.78
C HIS A 116 -10.41 22.55 -5.68
N GLY A 117 -9.84 23.14 -6.72
CA GLY A 117 -9.51 24.55 -6.79
C GLY A 117 -10.57 25.47 -6.19
N ALA A 118 -10.13 26.32 -5.27
CA ALA A 118 -10.81 27.57 -4.98
C ALA A 118 -10.41 28.59 -6.04
N GLY A 119 -11.27 28.65 -7.07
CA GLY A 119 -11.51 29.73 -8.02
C GLY A 119 -10.52 30.90 -8.11
N HIS A 120 -9.97 31.05 -9.30
CA HIS A 120 -9.64 32.33 -9.91
C HIS A 120 -10.74 33.38 -9.63
N GLY A 121 -10.44 34.35 -8.77
CA GLY A 121 -11.26 35.53 -8.53
C GLY A 121 -10.48 36.78 -8.92
N THR A 122 -10.28 37.00 -10.22
CA THR A 122 -9.77 38.26 -10.74
C THR A 122 -10.88 39.31 -10.60
N GLY A 123 -10.93 40.00 -9.46
CA GLY A 123 -11.81 41.14 -9.21
C GLY A 123 -11.08 42.44 -9.48
N HIS A 124 -11.25 42.98 -10.68
CA HIS A 124 -10.96 44.38 -11.01
C HIS A 124 -11.95 45.33 -10.31
N SER A 125 -11.48 46.57 -10.07
CA SER A 125 -12.23 47.83 -9.86
C SER A 125 -12.81 48.03 -8.44
N ASN A 126 -12.72 49.20 -7.80
CA ASN A 126 -12.57 50.58 -8.27
C ASN A 126 -11.85 51.43 -7.22
#